data_AF-A0A022QHM9-F1
#
_entry.id   AF-A0A022QHM9-F1
#
_cell.length_a   1.000
_cell.length_b   1.000
_cell.length_c   1.000
_cell.angle_alpha   90.00
_cell.angle_beta   90.00
_cell.angle_gamma   90.00
#
_symmetry.space_group_name_H-M   'P 1'
#
loop_
_entity.id
_entity.type
_entity.pdbx_description
1 polymer ?
#
loop_
_entity_poly.entity_id
_entity_poly.type
_entity_poly.pdbx_seq_one_letter_code
_entity_poly.pdbx_strand_id
1 'polypeptide(L)'
;MAARKDISSQAAAASKDSNTKKSWSPHLDKEKDYEALREIFKHHIDSFDYMVEHGFEKMMLGLKPVECRQANLTYAGKFMVDIKYQYDEGVVIRDRVSLGQFPIMLKSKYCHLKDANTKKLVSLKEEPSEMGG
;
A
#
# COMPACT_ATOMS: atom_id res chain seq x y z
N MET A 1 -69.03 -23.04 -6.99
CA MET A 1 -69.63 -22.15 -5.97
C MET A 1 -68.56 -21.15 -5.56
N ALA A 2 -68.55 -19.97 -6.19
CA ALA A 2 -69.07 -18.71 -5.62
C ALA A 2 -68.24 -18.26 -4.38
N ALA A 3 -67.24 -17.40 -4.53
CA ALA A 3 -67.31 -15.94 -4.66
C ALA A 3 -67.86 -15.21 -3.42
N ARG A 4 -66.99 -14.41 -2.78
CA ARG A 4 -67.17 -13.01 -2.32
C ARG A 4 -66.17 -12.71 -1.19
N LYS A 5 -65.22 -11.77 -1.35
CA LYS A 5 -65.38 -10.29 -1.32
C LYS A 5 -65.77 -9.81 0.08
N ASP A 6 -65.21 -8.78 0.69
CA ASP A 6 -64.34 -7.69 0.26
C ASP A 6 -64.13 -6.76 1.50
N ILE A 7 -63.29 -5.72 1.35
CA ILE A 7 -63.42 -4.37 1.95
C ILE A 7 -63.02 -4.23 3.43
N SER A 8 -62.21 -3.26 3.87
CA SER A 8 -61.51 -2.09 3.30
C SER A 8 -60.64 -1.53 4.44
N SER A 9 -59.71 -0.59 4.35
CA SER A 9 -59.55 0.58 3.48
C SER A 9 -58.24 1.28 3.88
N GLN A 10 -57.56 1.83 2.87
CA GLN A 10 -56.81 3.11 2.89
C GLN A 10 -55.49 3.21 3.69
N ALA A 11 -54.40 3.49 2.97
CA ALA A 11 -53.91 4.87 2.86
C ALA A 11 -52.87 4.99 1.72
N ALA A 12 -52.97 6.07 0.97
CA ALA A 12 -52.14 6.44 -0.16
C ALA A 12 -51.06 7.47 0.24
N ALA A 13 -49.90 7.43 -0.42
CA ALA A 13 -49.04 8.58 -0.75
C ALA A 13 -48.02 8.11 -1.81
N ALA A 14 -48.16 8.48 -3.10
CA ALA A 14 -47.47 9.62 -3.76
C ALA A 14 -45.93 9.55 -3.63
N SER A 15 -45.11 9.50 -4.69
CA SER A 15 -45.09 10.35 -5.88
C SER A 15 -44.33 9.70 -7.04
N LYS A 16 -44.80 10.00 -8.25
CA LYS A 16 -44.06 9.90 -9.53
C LYS A 16 -42.78 10.75 -9.43
N ASP A 17 -41.70 10.46 -10.17
CA ASP A 17 -41.55 11.06 -11.49
C ASP A 17 -40.73 10.22 -12.46
N SER A 18 -41.37 9.98 -13.59
CA SER A 18 -40.74 9.59 -14.84
C SER A 18 -39.89 10.74 -15.40
N ASN A 19 -38.74 10.34 -15.95
CA ASN A 19 -38.17 10.85 -17.20
C ASN A 19 -37.06 11.91 -17.14
N THR A 20 -36.07 11.66 -18.02
CA THR A 20 -34.93 12.48 -18.45
C THR A 20 -33.76 12.48 -17.46
N LYS A 21 -32.61 11.85 -17.77
CA LYS A 21 -31.78 12.05 -18.95
C LYS A 21 -31.14 10.73 -19.40
N LYS A 22 -31.47 10.23 -20.59
CA LYS A 22 -30.58 9.31 -21.30
C LYS A 22 -29.32 10.11 -21.64
N SER A 23 -28.19 9.81 -21.00
CA SER A 23 -26.91 10.32 -21.45
C SER A 23 -26.62 9.69 -22.82
N TRP A 24 -26.61 10.52 -23.85
CA TRP A 24 -26.21 10.12 -25.19
C TRP A 24 -24.71 9.86 -25.16
N SER A 25 -24.32 8.62 -24.92
CA SER A 25 -22.95 8.12 -25.07
C SER A 25 -22.93 7.08 -26.18
N PRO A 26 -23.07 7.49 -27.46
CA PRO A 26 -23.30 6.56 -28.58
C PRO A 26 -22.08 5.71 -28.94
N HIS A 27 -20.96 5.87 -28.24
CA HIS A 27 -19.70 5.17 -28.51
C HIS A 27 -19.29 4.20 -27.40
N LEU A 28 -20.12 4.03 -26.38
CA LEU A 28 -19.90 3.13 -25.24
C LEU A 28 -20.66 1.81 -25.39
N ASP A 29 -20.88 1.35 -26.62
CA ASP A 29 -21.39 0.02 -26.93
C ASP A 29 -20.29 -0.84 -27.56
N LYS A 30 -20.15 -2.06 -27.01
CA LYS A 30 -19.24 -3.19 -27.29
C LYS A 30 -18.02 -3.26 -26.36
N GLU A 31 -17.90 -4.39 -25.66
CA GLU A 31 -16.64 -4.86 -25.09
C GLU A 31 -15.57 -4.76 -26.18
N LYS A 32 -14.72 -3.73 -26.11
CA LYS A 32 -13.61 -3.58 -27.04
C LYS A 32 -12.50 -4.48 -26.55
N ASP A 33 -11.94 -5.29 -27.46
CA ASP A 33 -10.71 -6.02 -27.22
C ASP A 33 -9.56 -5.02 -27.04
N TYR A 34 -9.34 -4.59 -25.81
CA TYR A 34 -8.25 -3.69 -25.42
C TYR A 34 -6.90 -4.43 -25.34
N GLU A 35 -6.79 -5.63 -25.90
CA GLU A 35 -5.61 -6.50 -25.86
C GLU A 35 -4.37 -5.78 -26.41
N ALA A 36 -4.49 -5.15 -27.58
CA ALA A 36 -3.40 -4.41 -28.22
C ALA A 36 -2.97 -3.18 -27.39
N LEU A 37 -3.92 -2.53 -26.72
CA LEU A 37 -3.63 -1.40 -25.84
C LEU A 37 -2.91 -1.88 -24.57
N ARG A 38 -3.34 -3.02 -24.01
CA ARG A 38 -2.69 -3.66 -22.85
C ARG A 38 -1.25 -4.04 -23.17
N GLU A 39 -0.96 -4.61 -24.34
CA GLU A 39 0.42 -4.93 -24.73
C GLU A 39 1.33 -3.70 -24.79
N ILE A 40 0.85 -2.58 -25.34
CA ILE A 40 1.65 -1.36 -25.45
C ILE A 40 2.00 -0.80 -24.06
N PHE A 41 1.06 -0.84 -23.10
CA PHE A 41 1.28 -0.33 -21.74
C PHE A 41 1.89 -1.37 -20.79
N LYS A 42 1.89 -2.65 -21.17
CA LYS A 42 2.34 -3.76 -20.33
C LYS A 42 3.70 -3.47 -19.71
N HIS A 43 4.68 -3.07 -20.52
CA HIS A 43 6.02 -2.78 -20.01
C HIS A 43 6.07 -1.61 -19.01
N HIS A 44 5.21 -0.60 -19.17
CA HIS A 44 5.15 0.50 -18.21
C HIS A 44 4.56 0.04 -16.87
N ILE A 45 3.46 -0.73 -16.93
CA ILE A 45 2.80 -1.30 -15.76
C ILE A 45 3.75 -2.27 -15.04
N ASP A 46 4.33 -3.23 -15.77
CA ASP A 46 5.27 -4.23 -15.23
C ASP A 46 6.49 -3.55 -14.58
N SER A 47 7.02 -2.49 -15.19
CA SER A 47 8.16 -1.76 -14.62
C SER A 47 7.79 -1.01 -13.34
N PHE A 48 6.57 -0.49 -13.26
CA PHE A 48 6.06 0.19 -12.06
C PHE A 48 5.81 -0.82 -10.93
N ASP A 49 5.21 -1.98 -11.24
CA ASP A 49 5.02 -3.07 -10.28
C ASP A 49 6.38 -3.54 -9.73
N TYR A 50 7.38 -3.73 -10.59
CA TYR A 50 8.74 -4.07 -10.15
C TYR A 50 9.36 -2.98 -9.25
N MET A 51 9.18 -1.71 -9.60
CA MET A 51 9.62 -0.59 -8.76
C MET A 51 8.90 -0.60 -7.40
N VAL A 52 7.61 -0.93 -7.38
CA VAL A 52 6.81 -0.95 -6.15
C VAL A 52 7.25 -2.10 -5.24
N GLU A 53 7.39 -3.29 -5.80
CA GLU A 53 7.70 -4.51 -5.05
C GLU A 53 9.15 -4.56 -4.57
N HIS A 54 10.11 -4.22 -5.44
CA HIS A 54 11.53 -4.42 -5.18
C HIS A 54 12.30 -3.09 -5.06
N GLY A 55 11.90 -2.07 -5.83
CA GLY A 55 12.57 -0.79 -5.89
C GLY A 55 12.44 0.01 -4.59
N PHE A 56 11.23 0.15 -4.05
CA PHE A 56 11.00 0.92 -2.82
C PHE A 56 11.70 0.31 -1.61
N GLU A 57 11.70 -1.02 -1.46
CA GLU A 57 12.41 -1.66 -0.35
C GLU A 57 13.91 -1.33 -0.41
N LYS A 58 14.51 -1.46 -1.60
CA LYS A 58 15.93 -1.15 -1.81
C LYS A 58 16.27 0.32 -1.61
N MET A 59 15.37 1.21 -2.03
CA MET A 59 15.54 2.66 -1.85
C MET A 59 15.47 3.06 -0.38
N MET A 60 14.49 2.54 0.36
CA MET A 60 14.31 2.87 1.78
C MET A 60 15.43 2.32 2.67
N LEU A 61 16.03 1.18 2.30
CA LEU A 61 17.19 0.63 3.00
C LEU A 61 18.44 1.52 2.93
N GLY A 62 18.55 2.38 1.90
CA GLY A 62 19.72 3.24 1.68
C GLY A 62 19.62 4.65 2.30
N LEU A 63 18.48 4.99 2.93
CA LEU A 63 18.24 6.33 3.44
C LEU A 63 19.13 6.68 4.63
N LYS A 64 19.76 7.86 4.58
CA LYS A 64 20.56 8.38 5.69
C LYS A 64 19.69 9.18 6.67
N PRO A 65 20.08 9.25 7.95
CA PRO A 65 19.30 10.02 8.93
C PRO A 65 19.09 11.49 8.53
N VAL A 66 20.11 12.17 7.98
CA VAL A 66 19.99 13.54 7.46
C VAL A 66 18.92 13.68 6.37
N GLU A 67 18.80 12.70 5.48
CA GLU A 67 17.83 12.71 4.39
C GLU A 67 16.41 12.54 4.95
N CYS A 68 16.22 11.66 5.94
CA CYS A 68 14.96 11.52 6.67
C CYS A 68 14.55 12.81 7.38
N ARG A 69 15.50 13.50 8.06
CA ARG A 69 15.23 14.79 8.72
C ARG A 69 14.80 15.86 7.72
N GLN A 70 15.46 15.95 6.57
CA GLN A 70 15.14 16.92 5.52
C GLN A 70 13.79 16.64 4.84
N ALA A 71 13.46 15.37 4.65
CA ALA A 71 12.20 14.94 4.03
C ALA A 71 11.02 14.84 5.02
N ASN A 72 11.23 15.17 6.30
CA ASN A 72 10.24 14.99 7.37
C ASN A 72 9.71 13.54 7.46
N LEU A 73 10.60 12.57 7.30
CA LEU A 73 10.33 11.14 7.40
C LEU A 73 10.87 10.58 8.72
N THR A 74 10.28 9.47 9.18
CA THR A 74 10.83 8.70 10.29
C THR A 74 11.96 7.79 9.80
N TYR A 75 13.14 7.87 10.42
CA TYR A 75 14.22 6.94 10.16
C TYR A 75 13.89 5.57 10.78
N ALA A 76 13.29 4.69 9.98
CA ALA A 76 12.79 3.38 10.41
C ALA A 76 13.24 2.27 9.44
N GLY A 77 13.37 1.07 9.98
CA GLY A 77 13.67 -0.15 9.23
C GLY A 77 12.46 -1.08 9.19
N LYS A 78 12.43 -2.00 8.22
CA LYS A 78 11.38 -3.02 8.12
C LYS A 78 11.58 -4.09 9.20
N PHE A 79 10.58 -4.32 10.02
CA PHE A 79 10.60 -5.32 11.08
C PHE A 79 9.99 -6.63 10.59
N MET A 80 10.84 -7.61 10.29
CA MET A 80 10.45 -8.92 9.78
C MET A 80 10.58 -9.96 10.89
N VAL A 81 9.57 -10.83 11.04
CA VAL A 81 9.57 -11.93 12.00
C VAL A 81 9.29 -13.24 11.27
N ASP A 82 10.09 -14.26 11.59
CA ASP A 82 9.90 -15.63 11.13
C ASP A 82 9.02 -16.38 12.15
N ILE A 83 7.74 -16.55 11.82
CA ILE A 83 6.77 -17.27 12.64
C ILE A 83 6.79 -18.74 12.23
N LYS A 84 7.02 -19.63 13.19
CA LYS A 84 6.92 -21.07 13.00
C LYS A 84 5.73 -21.58 13.78
N TYR A 85 4.73 -22.12 13.09
CA TYR A 85 3.55 -22.67 13.74
C TYR A 85 3.22 -24.05 13.16
N GLN A 86 2.69 -24.90 14.02
CA GLN A 86 2.25 -26.24 13.70
C GLN A 86 0.80 -26.35 14.19
N TYR A 87 -0.08 -26.82 13.32
CA TYR A 87 -1.43 -27.20 13.73
C TYR A 87 -1.41 -28.69 14.11
N ASP A 88 -1.80 -28.99 15.35
CA ASP A 88 -1.84 -30.33 15.93
C ASP A 88 -0.53 -31.12 15.69
N GLU A 89 -0.60 -32.27 15.03
CA GLU A 89 0.55 -33.13 14.66
C GLU A 89 1.01 -32.92 13.20
N GLY A 90 0.55 -31.85 12.55
CA GLY A 90 0.79 -31.56 11.15
C GLY A 90 2.19 -31.03 10.82
N VAL A 91 2.37 -30.55 9.58
CA VAL A 91 3.64 -29.99 9.09
C VAL A 91 3.91 -28.61 9.72
N VAL A 92 5.15 -28.38 10.16
CA VAL A 92 5.58 -27.06 10.66
C VAL A 92 5.67 -26.06 9.51
N ILE A 93 4.78 -25.07 9.52
CA ILE A 93 4.78 -23.97 8.55
C ILE A 93 5.73 -22.89 9.06
N ARG A 94 6.58 -22.38 8.15
CA ARG A 94 7.46 -21.24 8.42
C ARG A 94 6.98 -20.08 7.56
N ASP A 95 6.50 -19.03 8.19
CA ASP A 95 6.04 -17.84 7.52
C ASP A 95 6.89 -16.64 7.93
N ARG A 96 7.25 -15.80 6.98
CA ARG A 96 8.04 -14.58 7.22
C ARG A 96 7.12 -13.38 7.04
N VAL A 97 6.72 -12.79 8.16
CA VAL A 97 5.73 -11.71 8.19
C VAL A 97 6.42 -10.38 8.48
N SER A 98 6.02 -9.34 7.73
CA SER A 98 6.40 -7.96 8.01
C SER A 98 5.45 -7.38 9.06
N LEU A 99 5.98 -7.02 10.23
CA LEU A 99 5.24 -6.35 11.29
C LEU A 99 5.24 -4.82 11.15
N GLY A 100 5.80 -4.30 10.05
CA GLY A 100 5.78 -2.89 9.71
C GLY A 100 7.15 -2.23 9.85
N GLN A 101 7.15 -0.95 10.21
CA GLN A 101 8.35 -0.11 10.32
C GLN A 101 8.71 0.07 11.80
N PHE A 102 9.98 -0.13 12.15
CA PHE A 102 10.52 0.05 13.49
C PHE A 102 11.57 1.18 13.50
N PRO A 103 11.43 2.20 14.37
CA PRO A 103 12.40 3.30 14.45
C PRO A 103 13.81 2.79 14.73
N ILE A 104 14.79 3.30 13.98
CA ILE A 104 16.21 2.98 14.17
C ILE A 104 16.87 4.12 14.95
N MET A 105 17.38 3.80 16.13
CA MET A 105 18.16 4.71 16.97
C MET A 105 19.47 5.12 16.28
N LEU A 106 19.86 6.40 16.39
CA LEU A 106 21.06 6.93 15.76
C LEU A 106 22.31 6.31 16.37
N LYS A 107 23.30 6.00 15.52
CA LYS A 107 24.52 5.26 15.87
C LYS A 107 24.31 3.86 16.45
N SER A 108 23.08 3.34 16.51
CA SER A 108 22.85 1.93 16.84
C SER A 108 23.48 0.98 15.81
N LYS A 109 23.55 -0.31 16.14
CA LYS A 109 24.10 -1.37 15.26
C LYS A 109 23.49 -1.42 13.86
N TYR A 110 22.25 -0.97 13.70
CA TYR A 110 21.51 -0.98 12.43
C TYR A 110 21.47 0.39 11.74
N CYS A 111 22.03 1.43 12.35
CA CYS A 111 22.09 2.76 11.76
C CYS A 111 23.28 2.88 10.79
N HIS A 112 23.12 3.70 9.75
CA HIS A 112 24.21 4.06 8.83
C HIS A 112 25.39 4.77 9.53
N LEU A 113 25.15 5.36 10.70
CA LEU A 113 26.15 6.04 11.51
C LEU A 113 26.88 5.11 12.50
N LYS A 114 26.68 3.79 12.42
CA LYS A 114 27.40 2.85 13.31
C LYS A 114 28.91 3.07 13.20
N ASP A 115 29.57 3.13 14.35
CA ASP A 115 31.02 3.28 14.50
C ASP A 115 31.62 4.39 13.63
N ALA A 116 30.82 5.43 13.32
CA ALA A 116 31.26 6.49 12.45
C ALA A 116 32.22 7.43 13.18
N ASN A 117 33.44 7.54 12.65
CA ASN A 117 34.40 8.55 13.08
C ASN A 117 34.02 9.93 12.51
N THR A 118 34.57 11.00 13.07
CA THR A 118 34.32 12.40 12.71
C THR A 118 34.39 12.65 11.19
N LYS A 119 35.42 12.13 10.52
CA LYS A 119 35.57 12.26 9.06
C LYS A 119 34.41 11.60 8.29
N LYS A 120 33.93 10.44 8.77
CA LYS A 120 32.82 9.71 8.16
C LYS A 120 31.50 10.44 8.40
N LEU A 121 31.28 10.99 9.60
CA LEU A 121 30.11 11.82 9.91
C LEU A 121 30.02 13.01 8.95
N VAL A 122 31.12 13.76 8.78
CA VAL A 122 31.18 14.87 7.82
C VAL A 122 30.85 14.40 6.40
N SER A 123 31.40 13.26 5.96
CA SER A 123 31.11 12.73 4.61
C SER A 123 29.65 12.30 4.42
N LEU A 124 28.99 11.90 5.51
CA LEU A 124 27.56 11.55 5.55
C LEU A 124 26.67 12.78 5.74
N LYS A 125 27.24 13.99 5.76
CA LYS A 125 26.56 15.26 6.03
C LYS A 125 25.91 15.32 7.42
N GLU A 126 26.49 14.59 8.37
CA GLU A 126 26.13 14.63 9.78
C GLU A 126 27.07 15.54 10.55
N GLU A 127 26.64 15.95 11.74
CA GLU A 127 27.45 16.75 12.65
C GLU A 127 28.68 15.95 13.12
N PRO A 128 29.90 16.54 13.12
CA PRO A 128 31.11 15.92 13.66
C PRO A 128 30.97 15.42 15.11
N SER A 129 30.17 16.14 15.89
CA SER A 129 29.87 15.93 17.31
C SER A 129 28.53 15.21 17.55
N GLU A 130 27.89 14.65 16.52
CA GLU A 130 26.70 13.81 16.70
C GLU A 130 26.99 12.73 17.74
N MET A 131 26.15 12.57 18.76
CA MET A 131 26.35 11.63 19.87
C MET A 131 25.53 10.36 19.71
N GLY A 132 24.50 10.36 18.87
CA GLY A 132 23.52 9.29 18.77
C GLY A 132 22.48 9.37 19.90
N GLY A 133 21.59 8.38 19.90
CA GLY A 133 20.31 8.41 20.63
C GLY A 133 19.21 8.05 19.65
#